data_AF-A3TJX4-F1
#
_entry.id   AF-A3TJX4-F1
#
_cell.length_a   1.000
_cell.length_b   1.000
_cell.length_c   1.000
_cell.angle_alpha   90.00
_cell.angle_beta   90.00
_cell.angle_gamma   90.00
#
_symmetry.space_group_name_H-M   'P 1'
#
loop_
_entity.id
_entity.type
_entity.pdbx_description
1 polymer ?
#
loop_
_entity_poly.entity_id
_entity_poly.type
_entity_poly.pdbx_seq_one_letter_code
_entity_poly.pdbx_strand_id
1 'polypeptide(L)'
;MSADQVAGPSRSPLILQFPSPGRLVEHAYRELSIAANGTPEQLRTLGDTRCLPRPWDPPSCTHPDLRLEVWAWLDDVVTWLNHEYVWDTDGYIPSCWPDHPHLVHDLAVLADQRRRAGLAHTSDAIEDWHRYALPAFLDRMTARLKSHCENGHQPWPSTSRHARHTSDPHRRRRNRAYEKDSDLLSPSPAPPEHPRRCLTIVDGVVVDGGTGEILQ
;
A
#
# COMPACT_ATOMS: atom_id res chain seq x y z
N MET A 1 -7.63 50.97 -36.49
CA MET A 1 -8.82 50.83 -35.62
C MET A 1 -9.05 49.34 -35.44
N SER A 2 -8.38 48.72 -34.46
CA SER A 2 -8.63 47.33 -34.09
C SER A 2 -9.70 47.33 -33.01
N ALA A 3 -10.80 46.64 -33.29
CA ALA A 3 -11.88 46.43 -32.35
C ALA A 3 -11.38 45.53 -31.22
N ASP A 4 -11.34 46.08 -30.00
CA ASP A 4 -11.31 45.29 -28.77
C ASP A 4 -12.56 44.41 -28.75
N GLN A 5 -12.38 43.11 -28.96
CA GLN A 5 -13.39 42.13 -28.57
C GLN A 5 -13.37 42.04 -27.06
N VAL A 6 -14.29 42.75 -26.42
CA VAL A 6 -14.62 42.58 -25.01
C VAL A 6 -15.10 41.14 -24.83
N ALA A 7 -14.22 40.28 -24.31
CA ALA A 7 -14.57 38.92 -23.94
C ALA A 7 -15.73 38.99 -22.92
N GLY A 8 -16.88 38.41 -23.29
CA GLY A 8 -18.01 38.28 -22.38
C GLY A 8 -17.62 37.51 -21.12
N PRO A 9 -18.36 37.67 -20.00
CA PRO A 9 -18.00 37.04 -18.73
C PRO A 9 -17.90 35.52 -18.92
N SER A 10 -16.73 34.96 -18.63
CA SER A 10 -16.50 33.51 -18.60
C SER A 10 -17.46 32.88 -17.60
N ARG A 11 -18.42 32.08 -18.09
CA ARG A 11 -19.32 31.31 -17.25
C ARG A 11 -18.57 30.12 -16.66
N SER A 12 -17.76 30.38 -15.64
CA SER A 12 -17.14 29.31 -14.84
C SER A 12 -18.18 28.72 -13.89
N PRO A 13 -18.22 27.39 -13.73
CA PRO A 13 -19.07 26.76 -12.72
C PRO A 13 -18.60 27.17 -11.31
N LEU A 14 -19.49 27.10 -10.31
CA LEU A 14 -19.13 27.39 -8.92
C LEU A 14 -18.15 26.37 -8.34
N ILE A 15 -18.19 25.13 -8.84
CA ILE A 15 -17.33 24.02 -8.45
C ILE A 15 -16.98 23.18 -9.68
N LEU A 16 -15.82 22.54 -9.69
CA LEU A 16 -15.43 21.58 -10.72
C LEU A 16 -15.87 20.16 -10.34
N GLN A 17 -16.23 19.36 -11.36
CA GLN A 17 -16.48 17.95 -11.16
C GLN A 17 -15.19 17.20 -10.81
N PHE A 18 -15.30 16.19 -9.94
CA PHE A 18 -14.18 15.32 -9.64
C PHE A 18 -13.74 14.58 -10.93
N PRO A 19 -12.43 14.54 -11.26
CA PRO A 19 -11.94 13.94 -12.49
C PRO A 19 -12.34 12.47 -12.65
N SER A 20 -12.92 12.14 -13.80
CA SER A 20 -13.25 10.76 -14.14
C SER A 20 -11.97 9.99 -14.50
N PRO A 21 -11.79 8.76 -14.00
CA PRO A 21 -10.72 7.90 -14.49
C PRO A 21 -10.91 7.57 -15.97
N GLY A 22 -9.82 7.19 -16.64
CA GLY A 22 -9.91 6.67 -18.00
C GLY A 22 -10.53 5.27 -18.07
N ARG A 23 -10.67 4.74 -19.29
CA ARG A 23 -11.37 3.48 -19.56
C ARG A 23 -10.68 2.25 -18.97
N LEU A 24 -9.36 2.19 -18.96
CA LEU A 24 -8.62 1.05 -18.40
C LEU A 24 -8.72 1.04 -16.88
N VAL A 25 -8.66 2.21 -16.25
CA VAL A 25 -8.84 2.37 -14.80
C VAL A 25 -10.28 2.04 -14.40
N GLU A 26 -11.28 2.50 -15.16
CA GLU A 26 -12.68 2.10 -14.97
C GLU A 26 -12.87 0.58 -15.10
N HIS A 27 -12.21 -0.05 -16.08
CA HIS A 27 -12.24 -1.49 -16.26
C HIS A 27 -11.66 -2.23 -15.04
N ALA A 28 -10.50 -1.80 -14.54
CA ALA A 28 -9.89 -2.36 -13.34
C ALA A 28 -10.84 -2.27 -12.13
N TYR A 29 -11.50 -1.13 -11.94
CA TYR A 29 -12.51 -0.98 -10.89
C TYR A 29 -13.73 -1.87 -11.06
N ARG A 30 -14.17 -2.09 -12.30
CA ARG A 30 -15.26 -3.03 -12.60
C ARG A 30 -14.89 -4.46 -12.23
N GLU A 31 -13.68 -4.90 -12.59
CA GLU A 31 -13.19 -6.23 -12.23
C GLU A 31 -13.09 -6.42 -10.71
N LEU A 32 -12.60 -5.42 -9.99
CA LEU A 32 -12.58 -5.44 -8.52
C LEU A 32 -13.99 -5.49 -7.92
N SER A 33 -14.96 -4.78 -8.51
CA SER A 33 -16.37 -4.85 -8.08
C SER A 33 -16.96 -6.25 -8.32
N ILE A 34 -16.62 -6.90 -9.43
CA ILE A 34 -17.02 -8.28 -9.70
C ILE A 34 -16.33 -9.23 -8.70
N ALA A 35 -15.06 -9.00 -8.37
CA ALA A 35 -14.35 -9.81 -7.38
C ALA A 35 -15.00 -9.73 -5.99
N ALA A 36 -15.53 -8.55 -5.61
CA ALA A 36 -16.16 -8.34 -4.32
C ALA A 36 -17.63 -8.86 -4.26
N ASN A 37 -18.40 -8.68 -5.34
CA ASN A 37 -19.86 -8.82 -5.30
C ASN A 37 -20.43 -9.68 -6.45
N GLY A 38 -19.58 -10.24 -7.30
CA GLY A 38 -19.98 -10.94 -8.52
C GLY A 38 -20.58 -12.32 -8.27
N THR A 39 -21.32 -12.81 -9.26
CA THR A 39 -21.83 -14.18 -9.25
C THR A 39 -20.70 -15.20 -9.45
N PRO A 40 -20.88 -16.48 -9.08
CA PRO A 40 -19.86 -17.51 -9.32
C PRO A 40 -19.41 -17.61 -10.78
N GLU A 41 -20.29 -17.34 -11.75
CA GLU A 41 -19.95 -17.33 -13.18
C GLU A 41 -19.05 -16.15 -13.56
N GLN A 42 -19.35 -14.96 -13.02
CA GLN A 42 -18.53 -13.78 -13.27
C GLN A 42 -17.15 -13.93 -12.62
N LEU A 43 -17.08 -14.49 -11.41
CA LEU A 43 -15.82 -14.77 -10.72
C LEU A 43 -14.93 -15.75 -11.49
N ARG A 44 -15.51 -16.79 -12.13
CA ARG A 44 -14.76 -17.72 -12.99
C ARG A 44 -14.05 -17.02 -14.15
N THR A 45 -14.61 -15.91 -14.63
CA THR A 45 -14.08 -15.17 -15.78
C THR A 45 -12.90 -14.26 -15.42
N LEU A 46 -12.76 -13.85 -14.15
CA LEU A 46 -11.72 -12.93 -13.69
C LEU A 46 -10.32 -13.56 -13.56
N GLY A 47 -10.22 -14.89 -13.53
CA GLY A 47 -8.97 -15.57 -13.20
C GLY A 47 -8.57 -15.42 -11.72
N ASP A 48 -7.27 -15.25 -11.44
CA ASP A 48 -6.78 -15.11 -10.06
C ASP A 48 -7.04 -13.69 -9.51
N THR A 49 -8.03 -13.57 -8.63
CA THR A 49 -8.46 -12.30 -8.03
C THR A 49 -7.36 -11.59 -7.23
N ARG A 50 -6.33 -12.31 -6.78
CA ARG A 50 -5.19 -11.74 -6.04
C ARG A 50 -4.29 -10.89 -6.94
N CYS A 51 -4.31 -11.15 -8.25
CA CYS A 51 -3.53 -10.47 -9.27
C CYS A 51 -4.26 -9.29 -9.90
N LEU A 52 -5.50 -9.01 -9.50
CA LEU A 52 -6.26 -7.88 -10.05
C LEU A 52 -5.56 -6.55 -9.74
N PRO A 53 -5.45 -5.65 -10.73
CA PRO A 53 -4.86 -4.34 -10.54
C PRO A 53 -5.73 -3.51 -9.60
N ARG A 54 -5.08 -2.78 -8.68
CA ARG A 54 -5.71 -1.89 -7.70
C ARG A 54 -5.24 -0.47 -8.00
N PRO A 55 -6.07 0.40 -8.61
CA PRO A 55 -5.65 1.77 -8.91
C PRO A 55 -5.19 2.58 -7.69
N TRP A 56 -5.69 2.25 -6.48
CA TRP A 56 -5.23 2.85 -5.21
C TRP A 56 -3.88 2.30 -4.70
N ASP A 57 -3.33 1.28 -5.36
CA ASP A 57 -1.99 0.72 -5.15
C ASP A 57 -1.29 0.59 -6.52
N PRO A 58 -0.79 1.69 -7.10
CA PRO A 58 -0.31 1.73 -8.49
C PRO A 58 0.77 0.69 -8.86
N PRO A 59 1.66 0.24 -7.95
CA PRO A 59 2.56 -0.90 -8.20
C PRO A 59 1.86 -2.21 -8.62
N SER A 60 0.59 -2.40 -8.25
CA SER A 60 -0.23 -3.55 -8.69
C SER A 60 -0.72 -3.44 -10.15
N CYS A 61 -0.80 -2.23 -10.72
CA CYS A 61 -1.17 -1.99 -12.12
C CYS A 61 0.01 -2.30 -13.05
N THR A 62 0.32 -3.57 -13.29
CA THR A 62 1.53 -3.98 -14.03
C THR A 62 1.46 -3.75 -15.55
N HIS A 63 0.27 -3.64 -16.12
CA HIS A 63 0.10 -3.31 -17.54
C HIS A 63 0.49 -1.84 -17.80
N PRO A 64 1.43 -1.54 -18.73
CA PRO A 64 1.94 -0.18 -18.94
C PRO A 64 0.87 0.86 -19.24
N ASP A 65 -0.08 0.56 -20.12
CA ASP A 65 -1.14 1.51 -20.50
C ASP A 65 -2.07 1.83 -19.33
N LEU A 66 -2.46 0.83 -18.54
CA LEU A 66 -3.23 1.03 -17.32
C LEU A 66 -2.46 1.90 -16.32
N ARG A 67 -1.17 1.61 -16.12
CA ARG A 67 -0.32 2.39 -15.21
C ARG A 67 -0.19 3.85 -15.66
N LEU A 68 -0.01 4.10 -16.95
CA LEU A 68 0.04 5.44 -17.49
C LEU A 68 -1.28 6.18 -17.29
N GLU A 69 -2.41 5.49 -17.50
CA GLU A 69 -3.73 6.07 -17.31
C GLU A 69 -4.03 6.37 -15.83
N VAL A 70 -3.54 5.54 -14.89
CA VAL A 70 -3.55 5.86 -13.45
C VAL A 70 -2.78 7.15 -13.18
N TRP A 71 -1.60 7.34 -13.77
CA TRP A 71 -0.81 8.56 -13.59
C TRP A 71 -1.50 9.81 -14.12
N ALA A 72 -2.07 9.74 -15.32
CA ALA A 72 -2.83 10.85 -15.88
C ALA A 72 -4.03 11.21 -14.99
N TRP A 73 -4.78 10.21 -14.52
CA TRP A 73 -5.92 10.43 -13.64
C TRP A 73 -5.50 11.05 -12.28
N LEU A 74 -4.40 10.60 -11.69
CA LEU A 74 -3.91 11.19 -10.44
C LEU A 74 -3.44 12.64 -10.62
N ASP A 75 -2.84 12.98 -11.77
CA ASP A 75 -2.45 14.36 -12.07
C ASP A 75 -3.67 15.29 -12.22
N ASP A 76 -4.73 14.81 -12.88
CA ASP A 76 -6.01 15.53 -12.95
C ASP A 76 -6.61 15.71 -11.55
N VAL A 77 -6.53 14.69 -10.69
CA VAL A 77 -7.01 14.76 -9.29
C VAL A 77 -6.21 15.76 -8.47
N VAL A 78 -4.89 15.80 -8.62
CA VAL A 78 -4.03 16.80 -7.96
C VAL A 78 -4.41 18.21 -8.41
N THR A 79 -4.59 18.41 -9.72
CA THR A 79 -5.04 19.68 -10.29
C THR A 79 -6.38 20.13 -9.71
N TRP A 80 -7.34 19.21 -9.64
CA TRP A 80 -8.66 19.46 -9.06
C TRP A 80 -8.59 19.74 -7.55
N LEU A 81 -7.80 18.99 -6.78
CA LEU A 81 -7.63 19.21 -5.33
C LEU A 81 -7.03 20.59 -5.04
N ASN A 82 -5.96 20.95 -5.77
CA ASN A 82 -5.32 22.25 -5.63
C ASN A 82 -6.27 23.40 -5.99
N HIS A 83 -7.20 23.20 -6.93
CA HIS A 83 -8.19 24.21 -7.29
C HIS A 83 -9.35 24.30 -6.28
N GLU A 84 -9.92 23.16 -5.86
CA GLU A 84 -11.17 23.14 -5.10
C GLU A 84 -10.96 23.23 -3.58
N TYR A 85 -9.87 22.67 -3.05
CA TYR A 85 -9.68 22.47 -1.60
C TYR A 85 -8.48 23.22 -1.01
N VAL A 86 -7.49 23.57 -1.83
CA VAL A 86 -6.29 24.25 -1.34
C VAL A 86 -6.37 25.74 -1.59
N TRP A 87 -6.53 26.50 -0.52
CA TRP A 87 -6.55 27.97 -0.57
C TRP A 87 -5.35 28.61 0.13
N ASP A 88 -4.56 27.81 0.87
CA ASP A 88 -3.31 28.19 1.52
C ASP A 88 -2.12 27.55 0.79
N THR A 89 -1.03 28.30 0.64
CA THR A 89 0.18 27.84 -0.05
C THR A 89 0.81 26.63 0.64
N ASP A 90 0.67 26.51 1.96
CA ASP A 90 1.24 25.40 2.74
C ASP A 90 0.53 24.06 2.50
N GLY A 91 -0.71 24.11 2.02
CA GLY A 91 -1.50 22.94 1.63
C GLY A 91 -1.39 22.58 0.15
N TYR A 92 -0.62 23.34 -0.63
CA TYR A 92 -0.53 23.15 -2.08
C TYR A 92 0.27 21.90 -2.42
N ILE A 93 -0.37 20.97 -3.14
CA ILE A 93 0.29 19.76 -3.61
C ILE A 93 1.29 20.19 -4.70
N PRO A 94 2.60 19.98 -4.51
CA PRO A 94 3.60 20.53 -5.40
C PRO A 94 3.64 19.78 -6.75
N SER A 95 4.08 20.45 -7.81
CA SER A 95 4.22 19.84 -9.14
C SER A 95 5.19 18.65 -9.19
N CYS A 96 6.10 18.57 -8.21
CA CYS A 96 7.04 17.46 -8.03
C CYS A 96 6.44 16.28 -7.28
N TRP A 97 5.12 16.23 -7.05
CA TRP A 97 4.46 15.12 -6.36
C TRP A 97 4.85 13.71 -6.87
N PRO A 98 5.15 13.47 -8.17
CA PRO A 98 5.59 12.15 -8.63
C PRO A 98 6.96 11.73 -8.06
N ASP A 99 7.80 12.68 -7.67
CA ASP A 99 9.13 12.44 -7.09
C ASP A 99 9.07 12.07 -5.59
N HIS A 100 7.87 12.02 -5.01
CA HIS A 100 7.63 11.69 -3.60
C HIS A 100 6.83 10.39 -3.49
N PRO A 101 7.48 9.20 -3.44
CA PRO A 101 6.76 7.92 -3.43
C PRO A 101 5.69 7.81 -2.34
N HIS A 102 5.94 8.33 -1.14
CA HIS A 102 4.94 8.35 -0.07
C HIS A 102 3.69 9.18 -0.43
N LEU A 103 3.86 10.24 -1.22
CA LEU A 103 2.78 11.12 -1.64
C LEU A 103 1.97 10.45 -2.74
N VAL A 104 2.64 9.78 -3.68
CA VAL A 104 1.99 8.95 -4.72
C VAL A 104 1.09 7.89 -4.10
N HIS A 105 1.58 7.16 -3.08
CA HIS A 105 0.77 6.16 -2.37
C HIS A 105 -0.45 6.78 -1.69
N ASP A 106 -0.25 7.85 -0.92
CA ASP A 106 -1.32 8.54 -0.20
C ASP A 106 -2.36 9.15 -1.17
N LEU A 107 -1.92 9.76 -2.28
CA LEU A 107 -2.78 10.35 -3.33
C LEU A 107 -3.66 9.29 -4.01
N ALA A 108 -3.09 8.13 -4.36
CA ALA A 108 -3.82 7.06 -5.01
C ALA A 108 -4.99 6.55 -4.14
N VAL A 109 -4.76 6.43 -2.82
CA VAL A 109 -5.81 6.06 -1.86
C VAL A 109 -6.84 7.18 -1.72
N LEU A 110 -6.41 8.44 -1.60
CA LEU A 110 -7.30 9.59 -1.47
C LEU A 110 -8.24 9.73 -2.68
N ALA A 111 -7.69 9.58 -3.89
CA ALA A 111 -8.43 9.62 -5.15
C ALA A 111 -9.47 8.50 -5.23
N ASP A 112 -9.09 7.26 -4.87
CA ASP A 112 -10.05 6.15 -4.81
C ASP A 112 -11.16 6.39 -3.79
N GLN A 113 -10.83 6.84 -2.57
CA GLN A 113 -11.82 7.13 -1.55
C GLN A 113 -12.82 8.20 -2.02
N ARG A 114 -12.32 9.28 -2.66
CA ARG A 114 -13.17 10.33 -3.21
C ARG A 114 -14.07 9.82 -4.32
N ARG A 115 -13.54 8.97 -5.22
CA ARG A 115 -14.29 8.34 -6.31
C ARG A 115 -15.39 7.45 -5.75
N ARG A 116 -15.07 6.56 -4.81
CA ARG A 116 -16.06 5.66 -4.17
C ARG A 116 -17.13 6.44 -3.41
N ALA A 117 -16.75 7.49 -2.69
CA ALA A 117 -17.70 8.37 -2.03
C ALA A 117 -18.68 9.03 -3.03
N GLY A 118 -18.20 9.44 -4.20
CA GLY A 118 -19.05 9.98 -5.27
C GLY A 118 -20.00 8.98 -5.92
N LEU A 119 -19.77 7.67 -5.75
CA LEU A 119 -20.65 6.61 -6.23
C LEU A 119 -21.62 6.09 -5.15
N ALA A 120 -21.45 6.52 -3.90
CA ALA A 120 -22.32 6.10 -2.81
C ALA A 120 -23.73 6.66 -2.98
N HIS A 121 -24.72 5.94 -2.47
CA HIS A 121 -26.12 6.36 -2.51
C HIS A 121 -26.50 7.31 -1.36
N THR A 122 -25.61 7.52 -0.40
CA THR A 122 -25.78 8.41 0.74
C THR A 122 -24.58 9.35 0.90
N SER A 123 -24.76 10.42 1.68
CA SER A 123 -23.73 11.44 1.89
C SER A 123 -22.64 11.04 2.88
N ASP A 124 -22.80 9.94 3.62
CA ASP A 124 -21.91 9.57 4.72
C ASP A 124 -20.47 9.38 4.24
N ALA A 125 -20.28 8.69 3.12
CA ALA A 125 -18.95 8.44 2.57
C ALA A 125 -18.24 9.71 2.09
N ILE A 126 -18.98 10.70 1.56
CA ILE A 126 -18.38 11.97 1.13
C ILE A 126 -18.12 12.88 2.33
N GLU A 127 -19.00 12.86 3.33
CA GLU A 127 -18.80 13.56 4.60
C GLU A 127 -17.54 13.04 5.31
N ASP A 128 -17.36 11.72 5.43
CA ASP A 128 -16.16 11.11 6.02
C ASP A 128 -14.89 11.47 5.24
N TRP A 129 -14.99 11.54 3.91
CA TRP A 129 -13.86 11.97 3.09
C TRP A 129 -13.45 13.42 3.38
N HIS A 130 -14.42 14.33 3.51
CA HIS A 130 -14.17 15.73 3.89
C HIS A 130 -13.68 15.90 5.32
N ARG A 131 -14.25 15.13 6.25
CA ARG A 131 -13.95 15.25 7.68
C ARG A 131 -12.63 14.62 8.07
N TYR A 132 -12.28 13.49 7.47
CA TYR A 132 -11.15 12.68 7.92
C TYR A 132 -10.09 12.45 6.85
N ALA A 133 -10.48 11.99 5.66
CA ALA A 133 -9.49 11.55 4.67
C ALA A 133 -8.65 12.70 4.12
N LEU A 134 -9.31 13.76 3.64
CA LEU A 134 -8.65 14.91 3.05
C LEU A 134 -7.80 15.69 4.07
N PRO A 135 -8.31 16.09 5.26
CA PRO A 135 -7.49 16.79 6.25
C PRO A 135 -6.27 15.98 6.68
N ALA A 136 -6.45 14.70 6.97
CA ALA A 136 -5.33 13.85 7.39
C ALA A 136 -4.29 13.66 6.28
N PHE A 137 -4.70 13.67 5.01
CA PHE A 137 -3.77 13.66 3.87
C PHE A 137 -2.93 14.94 3.84
N LEU A 138 -3.57 16.11 3.90
CA LEU A 138 -2.90 17.41 3.85
C LEU A 138 -1.91 17.56 5.02
N ASP A 139 -2.33 17.22 6.23
CA ASP A 139 -1.47 17.24 7.42
C ASP A 139 -0.23 16.37 7.25
N ARG A 140 -0.40 15.13 6.75
CA ARG A 140 0.73 14.21 6.51
C ARG A 140 1.64 14.72 5.40
N MET A 141 1.08 15.28 4.34
CA MET A 141 1.83 15.84 3.22
C MET A 141 2.71 16.99 3.70
N THR A 142 2.12 18.03 4.31
CA THR A 142 2.85 19.20 4.80
C THR A 142 3.91 18.80 5.84
N ALA A 143 3.59 17.88 6.75
CA ALA A 143 4.55 17.39 7.75
C ALA A 143 5.74 16.63 7.15
N ARG A 144 5.56 15.89 6.04
CA ARG A 144 6.59 15.06 5.40
C ARG A 144 7.42 15.85 4.38
N LEU A 145 6.82 16.77 3.64
CA LEU A 145 7.50 17.55 2.59
C LEU A 145 8.38 18.67 3.18
N LYS A 146 7.87 19.44 4.16
CA LYS A 146 8.57 20.63 4.70
C LYS A 146 9.16 21.50 3.57
N SER A 147 10.35 22.07 3.78
CA SER A 147 11.07 22.88 2.77
C SER A 147 11.92 22.06 1.77
N HIS A 148 11.73 20.73 1.69
CA HIS A 148 12.58 19.87 0.86
C HIS A 148 12.38 20.06 -0.65
N CYS A 149 11.35 20.81 -1.07
CA CYS A 149 11.07 21.08 -2.48
C CYS A 149 11.63 22.43 -2.98
N GLU A 150 12.01 23.34 -2.09
CA GLU A 150 12.30 24.75 -2.44
C GLU A 150 13.70 24.98 -3.03
N ASN A 151 14.69 24.13 -2.71
CA ASN A 151 16.10 24.35 -3.05
C ASN A 151 16.67 23.31 -4.03
N GLY A 152 15.81 22.67 -4.83
CA GLY A 152 16.16 21.65 -5.82
C GLY A 152 15.98 20.22 -5.31
N HIS A 153 15.54 19.33 -6.21
CA HIS A 153 15.18 17.95 -5.88
C HIS A 153 16.42 17.07 -5.67
N GLN A 154 16.48 16.44 -4.50
CA GLN A 154 17.27 15.23 -4.29
C GLN A 154 16.35 14.02 -4.55
N PRO A 155 16.82 12.94 -5.23
CA PRO A 155 15.97 11.79 -5.59
C PRO A 155 15.16 11.23 -4.42
N TRP A 156 15.75 11.23 -3.22
CA TRP A 156 15.01 11.51 -1.99
C TRP A 156 15.96 11.91 -0.84
N PRO A 157 15.49 12.60 0.21
CA PRO A 157 16.36 13.16 1.26
C PRO A 157 17.21 12.16 2.05
N SER A 158 16.88 10.86 2.02
CA SER A 158 17.59 9.81 2.76
C SER A 158 18.32 8.81 1.86
N THR A 159 18.62 9.16 0.59
CA THR A 159 19.36 8.27 -0.34
C THR A 159 20.64 7.70 0.26
N SER A 160 21.45 8.52 0.95
CA SER A 160 22.69 8.06 1.58
C SER A 160 22.46 7.08 2.74
N ARG A 161 21.38 7.25 3.52
CA ARG A 161 21.01 6.34 4.62
C ARG A 161 20.49 5.02 4.06
N HIS A 162 19.71 5.08 2.98
CA HIS A 162 19.22 3.88 2.34
C HIS A 162 20.30 3.12 1.58
N ALA A 163 21.20 3.79 0.87
CA ALA A 163 22.36 3.14 0.27
C ALA A 163 23.19 2.38 1.33
N ARG A 164 23.38 2.97 2.51
CA ARG A 164 23.96 2.27 3.67
C ARG A 164 23.09 1.10 4.15
N HIS A 165 21.78 1.29 4.24
CA HIS A 165 20.84 0.23 4.64
C HIS A 165 20.84 -0.97 3.69
N THR A 166 20.90 -0.72 2.38
CA THR A 166 20.91 -1.73 1.32
C THR A 166 22.30 -2.29 1.04
N SER A 167 23.35 -1.66 1.58
CA SER A 167 24.71 -2.14 1.40
C SER A 167 24.89 -3.56 1.93
N ASP A 168 25.74 -4.28 1.23
CA ASP A 168 26.00 -5.69 1.42
C ASP A 168 26.38 -6.12 2.85
N PRO A 169 27.29 -5.42 3.56
CA PRO A 169 27.64 -5.77 4.94
C PRO A 169 26.45 -5.65 5.90
N HIS A 170 25.68 -4.57 5.79
CA HIS A 170 24.53 -4.34 6.67
C HIS A 170 23.38 -5.31 6.37
N ARG A 171 23.14 -5.62 5.08
CA ARG A 171 22.15 -6.61 4.67
C ARG A 171 22.52 -8.02 5.17
N ARG A 172 23.76 -8.46 4.97
CA ARG A 172 24.24 -9.76 5.49
C ARG A 172 24.11 -9.87 7.00
N ARG A 173 24.44 -8.80 7.74
CA ARG A 173 24.30 -8.78 9.20
C ARG A 173 22.86 -8.98 9.64
N ARG A 174 21.90 -8.34 8.97
CA ARG A 174 20.46 -8.54 9.25
C ARG A 174 20.02 -9.96 8.92
N ASN A 175 20.39 -10.49 7.75
CA ASN A 175 20.02 -11.86 7.35
C ASN A 175 20.51 -12.91 8.36
N ARG A 176 21.77 -12.81 8.82
CA ARG A 176 22.28 -13.71 9.87
C ARG A 176 21.51 -13.61 11.18
N ALA A 177 21.02 -12.43 11.53
CA ALA A 177 20.19 -12.27 12.72
C ALA A 177 18.83 -12.94 12.55
N TYR A 178 18.22 -12.85 11.35
CA TYR A 178 16.97 -13.53 11.02
C TYR A 178 17.13 -15.06 11.00
N GLU A 179 18.21 -15.57 10.41
CA GLU A 179 18.56 -16.99 10.38
C GLU A 179 18.70 -17.52 11.81
N LYS A 180 19.52 -16.85 12.63
CA LYS A 180 19.72 -17.24 14.04
C LYS A 180 18.41 -17.26 14.84
N ASP A 181 17.53 -16.30 14.63
CA ASP A 181 16.21 -16.25 15.28
C ASP A 181 15.31 -17.40 14.81
N SER A 182 15.30 -17.67 13.50
CA SER A 182 14.54 -18.79 12.90
C SER A 182 15.03 -20.16 13.39
N ASP A 183 16.34 -20.32 13.58
CA ASP A 183 16.94 -21.54 14.13
C ASP A 183 16.49 -21.82 15.57
N LEU A 184 16.19 -20.79 16.37
CA LEU A 184 15.67 -20.96 17.74
C LEU A 184 14.23 -21.50 17.77
N LEU A 185 13.47 -21.28 16.71
CA LEU A 185 12.09 -21.78 16.57
C LEU A 185 12.04 -23.17 15.94
N SER A 186 13.15 -23.64 15.35
CA SER A 186 13.24 -25.00 14.84
C SER A 186 13.23 -25.97 16.02
N PRO A 187 12.30 -26.95 16.06
CA PRO A 187 12.32 -27.94 17.12
C PRO A 187 13.69 -28.62 17.11
N SER A 188 14.37 -28.61 18.26
CA SER A 188 15.59 -29.41 18.41
C SER A 188 15.27 -30.82 17.93
N PRO A 189 16.14 -31.47 17.12
CA PRO A 189 15.94 -32.87 16.82
C PRO A 189 15.73 -33.58 18.15
N ALA A 190 14.63 -34.33 18.26
CA ALA A 190 14.37 -35.14 19.44
C ALA A 190 15.66 -35.91 19.74
N PRO A 191 16.14 -35.93 20.99
CA PRO A 191 17.31 -36.73 21.33
C PRO A 191 17.07 -38.13 20.76
N PRO A 192 18.08 -38.74 20.10
CA PRO A 192 17.90 -40.08 19.54
C PRO A 192 17.33 -40.96 20.65
N GLU A 193 16.26 -41.70 20.37
CA GLU A 193 15.73 -42.71 21.28
C GLU A 193 16.87 -43.67 21.61
N HIS A 194 17.55 -43.41 22.72
CA HIS A 194 18.55 -44.32 23.23
C HIS A 194 17.79 -45.59 23.58
N PRO A 195 18.19 -46.77 23.06
CA PRO A 195 17.55 -48.02 23.45
C PRO A 195 17.65 -48.10 24.97
N ARG A 196 16.49 -48.10 25.63
CA ARG A 196 16.39 -48.13 27.09
C ARG A 196 17.26 -49.28 27.57
N ARG A 197 18.37 -48.96 28.24
CA ARG A 197 19.24 -49.97 28.84
C ARG A 197 18.47 -50.58 30.00
N CYS A 198 17.78 -51.68 29.74
CA CYS A 198 17.19 -52.51 30.78
C CYS A 198 18.34 -53.18 31.52
N LEU A 199 18.56 -52.79 32.77
CA LEU A 199 19.47 -53.50 33.66
C LEU A 199 18.71 -54.70 34.20
N THR A 200 19.09 -55.91 33.78
CA THR A 200 18.55 -57.16 34.32
C THR A 200 19.39 -57.57 35.52
N ILE A 201 18.76 -57.75 36.69
CA ILE A 201 19.42 -58.38 37.84
C ILE A 201 19.47 -59.88 37.57
N VAL A 202 20.65 -60.48 37.75
CA VAL A 202 20.93 -61.92 37.56
C VAL A 202 20.24 -62.71 38.68
N ASP A 203 18.91 -62.80 38.62
CA ASP A 203 18.04 -63.76 39.31
C ASP A 203 16.61 -63.76 38.71
N GLY A 204 16.45 -63.26 37.47
CA GLY A 204 15.21 -63.38 36.69
C GLY A 204 14.17 -62.28 36.92
N VAL A 205 14.49 -61.25 37.69
CA VAL A 205 13.57 -60.13 37.97
C VAL A 205 13.91 -58.93 37.09
N VAL A 206 12.93 -58.45 36.32
CA VAL A 206 13.07 -57.27 35.44
C VAL A 206 12.76 -56.01 36.23
N VAL A 207 13.67 -55.03 36.18
CA VAL A 207 13.50 -53.73 36.85
C VAL A 207 13.27 -52.65 35.79
N ASP A 208 12.28 -51.79 36.01
CA ASP A 208 12.06 -50.62 35.15
C ASP A 208 13.19 -49.60 35.37
N GLY A 209 13.89 -49.26 34.28
CA GLY A 209 15.07 -48.37 34.33
C GLY A 209 14.75 -46.88 34.53
N GLY A 210 13.47 -46.47 34.51
CA GLY A 210 13.03 -45.10 34.77
C GLY A 210 12.51 -44.88 36.19
N THR A 211 11.88 -45.89 36.79
CA THR A 211 11.29 -45.80 38.15
C THR A 211 12.05 -46.55 39.22
N GLY A 212 12.85 -47.57 38.85
CA GLY A 212 13.56 -48.45 39.78
C GLY A 212 12.68 -49.52 40.41
N GLU A 213 11.45 -49.71 39.94
CA GLU A 213 10.52 -50.70 40.46
C GLU A 213 10.70 -52.08 39.80
N ILE A 214 10.43 -53.12 40.59
CA ILE A 214 10.44 -54.52 40.14
C ILE A 214 9.12 -54.84 39.43
N LEU A 215 9.18 -55.30 38.18
CA LEU A 215 8.02 -55.76 37.44
C LEU A 215 7.76 -57.24 37.78
N GLN A 216 6.59 -57.52 38.38
CA GLN A 216 6.12 -58.87 38.73
C GLN A 216 5.47 -59.58 37.54
#